data_AF-A0A6J6BIR6-F1
#
_entry.id   AF-A0A6J6BIR6-F1
#
_cell.length_a   1.000
_cell.length_b   1.000
_cell.length_c   1.000
_cell.angle_alpha   90.00
_cell.angle_beta   90.00
_cell.angle_gamma   90.00
#
_symmetry.space_group_name_H-M   'P 1'
#
loop_
_entity.id
_entity.type
_entity.pdbx_description
1 polymer ?
#
loop_
_entity_poly.entity_id
_entity_poly.type
_entity_poly.pdbx_seq_one_letter_code
_entity_poly.pdbx_strand_id
1 'polypeptide(L)'
;MRKIVVGLIAYLFVFGFTPKASADVNVIYLTSKPHQLFDGTFRNDELAKELLSAGSLGKPLEQKRNGSRVWVIDGQLLDEVAYMADGYKLANKEEPTGQLAAKEWLSRLLLVTSGDRVIPLAYGNPDVDLANRSAPSELRSYYAYGAERVSFHLNRSIPIEKSANWSTGKSQLSPVLRKKYTKNRQALTALSTVVKADEVRAQRAKLAILLSPTLNKQDREFFSFNATEGVESALNKLRVTSGKYQITSQIGKVPVTVINGFDVPVKFNIDLIPLNSRVQVSDISDLTIPANSRTQLALPFTVVAPGSTTILAQITNSERESIGPTARLSLNITIFDSRVTWFTVGAAILLFIAALTQTIRRIRRGRLEK
;
A
#
# COMPACT_ATOMS: atom_id res chain seq x y z
N MET A 1 -86.80 -16.75 -24.63
CA MET A 1 -85.78 -16.13 -23.74
C MET A 1 -85.77 -16.83 -22.40
N ARG A 2 -84.57 -16.98 -21.81
CA ARG A 2 -84.22 -17.60 -20.52
C ARG A 2 -84.01 -19.13 -20.54
N LYS A 3 -82.83 -19.49 -20.01
CA LYS A 3 -82.26 -20.82 -19.70
C LYS A 3 -81.30 -21.35 -20.77
N ILE A 4 -80.05 -20.87 -20.73
CA ILE A 4 -78.76 -21.58 -20.94
C ILE A 4 -77.68 -20.49 -20.74
N VAL A 5 -77.46 -20.01 -19.50
CA VAL A 5 -76.25 -19.25 -19.12
C VAL A 5 -76.10 -19.33 -17.58
N VAL A 6 -75.82 -20.50 -17.01
CA VAL A 6 -75.41 -20.60 -15.59
C VAL A 6 -74.24 -21.59 -15.37
N GLY A 7 -73.83 -22.37 -16.37
CA GLY A 7 -72.84 -23.44 -16.19
C GLY A 7 -71.35 -23.08 -16.33
N LEU A 8 -70.98 -21.81 -16.57
CA LEU A 8 -69.59 -21.45 -16.91
C LEU A 8 -68.94 -20.36 -16.04
N ILE A 9 -69.52 -20.07 -14.87
CA ILE A 9 -68.96 -19.10 -13.90
C ILE A 9 -68.49 -19.79 -12.60
N ALA A 10 -68.71 -21.10 -12.44
CA ALA A 10 -68.28 -21.83 -11.24
C ALA A 10 -66.87 -22.44 -11.33
N TYR A 11 -66.22 -22.46 -12.52
CA TYR A 11 -64.88 -23.05 -12.67
C TYR A 11 -63.73 -22.02 -12.71
N LEU A 12 -64.05 -20.72 -12.76
CA LEU A 12 -63.08 -19.62 -12.83
C LEU A 12 -62.71 -19.03 -11.45
N PHE A 13 -63.24 -19.60 -10.36
CA PHE A 13 -62.99 -19.12 -8.99
C PHE A 13 -62.14 -20.06 -8.12
N VAL A 14 -61.58 -21.15 -8.67
CA VAL A 14 -60.73 -22.09 -7.90
C VAL A 14 -59.22 -21.95 -8.19
N PHE A 15 -58.81 -21.16 -9.18
CA PHE A 15 -57.38 -20.98 -9.53
C PHE A 15 -56.80 -19.58 -9.22
N GLY A 16 -57.54 -18.72 -8.52
CA GLY A 16 -57.20 -17.30 -8.39
C GLY A 16 -56.33 -16.87 -7.20
N PHE A 17 -56.05 -17.73 -6.22
CA PHE A 17 -55.26 -17.35 -5.05
C PHE A 17 -54.44 -18.53 -4.52
N THR A 18 -53.39 -18.92 -5.25
CA THR A 18 -52.23 -19.47 -4.53
C THR A 18 -51.62 -18.29 -3.79
N PRO A 19 -51.62 -18.24 -2.44
CA PRO A 19 -50.75 -17.31 -1.76
C PRO A 19 -49.34 -17.59 -2.28
N LYS A 20 -48.67 -16.60 -2.88
CA LYS A 20 -47.22 -16.67 -3.02
C LYS A 20 -46.71 -16.82 -1.60
N ALA A 21 -46.34 -18.03 -1.21
CA ALA A 21 -45.56 -18.26 -0.02
C ALA A 21 -44.30 -17.41 -0.20
N SER A 22 -44.27 -16.25 0.43
CA SER A 22 -43.04 -15.50 0.60
C SER A 22 -42.24 -16.39 1.55
N ALA A 23 -41.40 -17.26 1.01
CA ALA A 23 -40.49 -18.04 1.81
C ALA A 23 -39.70 -17.04 2.66
N ASP A 24 -39.82 -17.13 3.99
CA ASP A 24 -39.10 -16.28 4.91
C ASP A 24 -37.60 -16.53 4.66
N VAL A 25 -36.95 -15.60 3.96
CA VAL A 25 -35.53 -15.73 3.61
C VAL A 25 -34.73 -15.23 4.80
N ASN A 26 -34.07 -16.15 5.49
CA ASN A 26 -33.22 -15.80 6.63
C ASN A 26 -31.88 -15.27 6.12
N VAL A 27 -31.61 -13.98 6.35
CA VAL A 27 -30.36 -13.32 5.96
C VAL A 27 -29.40 -13.31 7.15
N ILE A 28 -28.23 -13.94 6.97
CA ILE A 28 -27.21 -14.07 8.01
C ILE A 28 -25.99 -13.23 7.60
N TYR A 29 -25.61 -12.28 8.44
CA TYR A 29 -24.43 -11.44 8.25
C TYR A 29 -23.25 -12.02 9.01
N LEU A 30 -22.14 -12.25 8.30
CA LEU A 30 -20.85 -12.61 8.88
C LEU A 30 -19.88 -11.45 8.62
N THR A 31 -19.90 -10.52 9.56
CA THR A 31 -19.05 -9.32 9.58
C THR A 31 -18.56 -9.10 11.00
N SER A 32 -17.31 -8.67 11.16
CA SER A 32 -16.77 -8.23 12.44
C SER A 32 -16.04 -6.90 12.28
N LYS A 33 -15.62 -6.30 13.39
CA LYS A 33 -14.60 -5.26 13.34
C LYS A 33 -13.27 -5.90 12.89
N PRO A 34 -12.34 -5.14 12.31
CA PRO A 34 -11.00 -5.65 12.02
C PRO A 34 -10.24 -6.01 13.30
N HIS A 35 -9.47 -7.10 13.24
CA HIS A 35 -8.62 -7.56 14.34
C HIS A 35 -7.12 -7.57 13.97
N GLN A 36 -6.80 -7.62 12.68
CA GLN A 36 -5.45 -7.70 12.16
C GLN A 36 -4.90 -6.33 11.72
N LEU A 37 -3.71 -5.99 12.21
CA LEU A 37 -2.93 -4.82 11.85
C LEU A 37 -2.39 -4.88 10.41
N PHE A 38 -1.98 -3.74 9.85
CA PHE A 38 -1.46 -3.65 8.49
C PHE A 38 -0.17 -4.46 8.24
N ASP A 39 0.56 -4.82 9.29
CA ASP A 39 1.74 -5.69 9.23
C ASP A 39 1.42 -7.20 9.26
N GLY A 40 0.14 -7.56 9.42
CA GLY A 40 -0.34 -8.95 9.46
C GLY A 40 -0.48 -9.53 10.87
N THR A 41 -0.01 -8.84 11.92
CA THR A 41 -0.20 -9.27 13.31
C THR A 41 -1.61 -8.95 13.82
N PHE A 42 -2.08 -9.66 14.84
CA PHE A 42 -3.38 -9.42 15.46
C PHE A 42 -3.24 -8.50 16.67
N ARG A 43 -4.17 -7.56 16.82
CA ARG A 43 -4.16 -6.62 17.95
C ARG A 43 -4.36 -7.35 19.28
N ASN A 44 -5.25 -8.34 19.31
CA ASN A 44 -5.63 -9.13 20.47
C ASN A 44 -6.33 -10.43 20.02
N ASP A 45 -6.73 -11.25 20.99
CA ASP A 45 -7.44 -12.52 20.81
C ASP A 45 -8.98 -12.38 20.86
N GLU A 46 -9.53 -11.20 20.59
CA GLU A 46 -10.98 -10.98 20.66
C GLU A 46 -11.74 -11.79 19.60
N LEU A 47 -11.21 -11.85 18.36
CA LEU A 47 -11.79 -12.67 17.29
C LEU A 47 -11.90 -14.14 17.70
N ALA A 48 -10.93 -14.68 18.44
CA ALA A 48 -10.99 -16.07 18.92
C ALA A 48 -12.26 -16.34 19.74
N LYS A 49 -12.70 -15.37 20.57
CA LYS A 49 -13.93 -15.48 21.37
C LYS A 49 -15.19 -15.37 20.53
N GLU A 50 -15.17 -14.55 19.47
CA GLU A 50 -16.29 -14.39 18.55
C GLU A 50 -16.57 -15.68 17.74
N LEU A 51 -15.51 -16.44 17.41
CA LEU A 51 -15.58 -17.66 16.61
C LEU A 51 -16.11 -18.89 17.38
N LEU A 52 -16.04 -18.88 18.71
CA LEU A 52 -16.59 -19.96 19.54
C LEU A 52 -18.07 -20.17 19.27
N SER A 53 -18.60 -21.38 19.51
CA SER A 53 -20.00 -21.74 19.21
C SER A 53 -21.04 -20.82 19.87
N ALA A 54 -20.72 -20.25 21.04
CA ALA A 54 -21.56 -19.27 21.74
C ALA A 54 -21.28 -17.80 21.35
N GLY A 55 -20.19 -17.56 20.62
CA GLY A 55 -19.76 -16.25 20.16
C GLY A 55 -20.64 -15.68 19.05
N SER A 56 -20.47 -14.39 18.75
CA SER A 56 -21.25 -13.66 17.75
C SER A 56 -21.14 -14.26 16.34
N LEU A 57 -19.97 -14.81 15.98
CA LEU A 57 -19.72 -15.41 14.68
C LEU A 57 -19.94 -16.93 14.68
N GLY A 58 -19.82 -17.62 15.81
CA GLY A 58 -20.12 -19.05 15.88
C GLY A 58 -21.61 -19.37 16.01
N LYS A 59 -22.37 -18.57 16.77
CA LYS A 59 -23.81 -18.81 17.01
C LYS A 59 -24.63 -18.96 15.73
N PRO A 60 -24.46 -18.14 14.67
CA PRO A 60 -25.22 -18.30 13.42
C PRO A 60 -24.94 -19.60 12.67
N LEU A 61 -23.76 -20.21 12.85
CA LEU A 61 -23.36 -21.45 12.20
C LEU A 61 -24.00 -22.68 12.86
N GLU A 62 -24.40 -22.56 14.14
CA GLU A 62 -25.06 -23.64 14.89
C GLU A 62 -26.58 -23.65 14.76
N GLN A 63 -27.17 -22.63 14.12
CA GLN A 63 -28.61 -22.58 13.93
C GLN A 63 -29.07 -23.67 12.94
N LYS A 64 -30.06 -24.46 13.37
CA LYS A 64 -30.72 -25.42 12.49
C LYS A 64 -31.31 -24.69 11.29
N ARG A 65 -31.11 -25.25 10.10
CA ARG A 65 -31.66 -24.70 8.86
C ARG A 65 -33.18 -24.60 8.97
N ASN A 66 -33.69 -23.38 8.88
CA ASN A 66 -35.11 -23.08 8.78
C ASN A 66 -35.32 -22.23 7.51
N GLY A 67 -35.96 -22.82 6.50
CA GLY A 67 -36.19 -22.16 5.21
C GLY A 67 -34.93 -21.95 4.36
N SER A 68 -35.03 -20.98 3.44
CA SER A 68 -33.92 -20.56 2.58
C SER A 68 -33.04 -19.55 3.31
N ARG A 69 -31.72 -19.70 3.19
CA ARG A 69 -30.74 -18.82 3.83
C ARG A 69 -29.91 -18.07 2.81
N VAL A 70 -29.61 -16.82 3.11
CA VAL A 70 -28.66 -15.99 2.37
C VAL A 70 -27.57 -15.56 3.32
N TRP A 71 -26.33 -15.87 2.97
CA TRP A 71 -25.16 -15.53 3.76
C TRP A 71 -24.48 -14.30 3.17
N VAL A 72 -24.45 -13.22 3.92
CA VAL A 72 -23.76 -11.99 3.56
C VAL A 72 -22.42 -11.97 4.27
N ILE A 73 -21.32 -12.09 3.54
CA ILE A 73 -20.00 -12.40 4.12
C ILE A 73 -18.98 -11.34 3.71
N ASP A 74 -18.22 -10.84 4.69
CA ASP A 74 -17.05 -10.01 4.44
C ASP A 74 -15.81 -10.87 4.15
N GLY A 75 -15.16 -10.63 3.01
CA GLY A 75 -13.92 -11.30 2.65
C GLY A 75 -12.75 -10.97 3.60
N GLN A 76 -12.76 -9.80 4.25
CA GLN A 76 -11.76 -9.42 5.24
C GLN A 76 -11.85 -10.28 6.49
N LEU A 77 -13.06 -10.59 6.95
CA LEU A 77 -13.26 -11.51 8.06
C LEU A 77 -12.69 -12.90 7.71
N LEU A 78 -12.97 -13.40 6.51
CA LEU A 78 -12.45 -14.71 6.10
C LEU A 78 -10.93 -14.73 5.97
N ASP A 79 -10.30 -13.66 5.48
CA ASP A 79 -8.84 -13.51 5.47
C ASP A 79 -8.26 -13.56 6.89
N GLU A 80 -8.87 -12.87 7.86
CA GLU A 80 -8.40 -12.91 9.25
C GLU A 80 -8.58 -14.29 9.88
N VAL A 81 -9.72 -14.95 9.70
CA VAL A 81 -9.96 -16.28 10.27
C VAL A 81 -9.04 -17.32 9.61
N ALA A 82 -8.81 -17.25 8.30
CA ALA A 82 -7.87 -18.14 7.62
C ALA A 82 -6.43 -17.94 8.12
N TYR A 83 -5.98 -16.69 8.26
CA TYR A 83 -4.67 -16.40 8.83
C TYR A 83 -4.55 -16.89 10.28
N MET A 84 -5.62 -16.75 11.06
CA MET A 84 -5.71 -17.27 12.43
C MET A 84 -5.60 -18.81 12.45
N ALA A 85 -6.23 -19.51 11.51
CA ALA A 85 -6.18 -20.96 11.38
C ALA A 85 -4.80 -21.50 10.98
N ASP A 86 -4.07 -20.77 10.12
CA ASP A 86 -2.71 -21.14 9.69
C ASP A 86 -1.67 -20.97 10.80
N GLY A 87 -1.98 -20.15 11.81
CA GLY A 87 -1.08 -19.80 12.91
C GLY A 87 -0.74 -18.32 12.83
N TYR A 88 -1.11 -17.58 13.85
CA TYR A 88 -1.00 -16.13 13.88
C TYR A 88 -0.12 -15.64 15.03
N LYS A 89 0.11 -14.34 15.09
CA LYS A 89 0.88 -13.70 16.16
C LYS A 89 0.14 -12.49 16.67
N LEU A 90 0.18 -12.30 17.98
CA LEU A 90 -0.32 -11.08 18.61
C LEU A 90 0.75 -9.98 18.59
N ALA A 91 0.30 -8.74 18.42
CA ALA A 91 1.16 -7.56 18.41
C ALA A 91 1.87 -7.35 19.76
N ASN A 92 1.24 -7.77 20.86
CA ASN A 92 1.84 -7.77 22.20
C ASN A 92 2.80 -8.95 22.46
N LYS A 93 2.96 -9.87 21.48
CA LYS A 93 3.82 -11.06 21.53
C LYS A 93 3.42 -12.12 22.55
N GLU A 94 2.19 -12.05 23.08
CA GLU A 94 1.64 -13.14 23.88
C GLU A 94 1.27 -14.33 22.99
N GLU A 95 1.16 -15.52 23.61
CA GLU A 95 0.79 -16.74 22.90
C GLU A 95 -0.69 -16.71 22.49
N PRO A 96 -0.99 -16.87 21.19
CA PRO A 96 -2.35 -16.88 20.67
C PRO A 96 -3.11 -18.16 21.03
N THR A 97 -4.42 -18.04 21.24
CA THR A 97 -5.29 -19.17 21.63
C THR A 97 -6.34 -19.56 20.59
N GLY A 98 -6.51 -18.75 19.53
CA GLY A 98 -7.62 -18.87 18.58
C GLY A 98 -7.44 -19.85 17.42
N GLN A 99 -6.26 -20.48 17.26
CA GLN A 99 -5.98 -21.27 16.05
C GLN A 99 -6.97 -22.43 15.85
N LEU A 100 -7.26 -23.18 16.91
CA LEU A 100 -8.20 -24.30 16.82
C LEU A 100 -9.63 -23.80 16.54
N ALA A 101 -10.08 -22.76 17.25
CA ALA A 101 -11.40 -22.17 17.05
C ALA A 101 -11.59 -21.68 15.60
N ALA A 102 -10.56 -21.09 14.99
CA ALA A 102 -10.60 -20.66 13.60
C ALA A 102 -10.71 -21.83 12.60
N LYS A 103 -9.97 -22.92 12.81
CA LYS A 103 -10.06 -24.14 11.98
C LYS A 103 -11.46 -24.76 12.03
N GLU A 104 -12.00 -24.89 13.24
CA GLU A 104 -13.35 -25.44 13.46
C GLU A 104 -14.41 -24.55 12.83
N TRP A 105 -14.31 -23.23 13.02
CA TRP A 105 -15.25 -22.25 12.47
C TRP A 105 -15.26 -22.26 10.93
N LEU A 106 -14.09 -22.29 10.27
CA LEU A 106 -14.01 -22.35 8.80
C LEU A 106 -14.60 -23.65 8.25
N SER A 107 -14.27 -24.77 8.88
CA SER A 107 -14.81 -26.09 8.51
C SER A 107 -16.33 -26.10 8.61
N ARG A 108 -16.86 -25.52 9.69
CA ARG A 108 -18.31 -25.38 9.90
C ARG A 108 -18.93 -24.44 8.87
N LEU A 109 -18.32 -23.30 8.58
CA LEU A 109 -18.79 -22.34 7.58
C LEU A 109 -18.94 -23.00 6.20
N LEU A 110 -17.92 -23.74 5.76
CA LEU A 110 -17.95 -24.45 4.48
C LEU A 110 -19.13 -25.44 4.40
N LEU A 111 -19.36 -26.19 5.48
CA LEU A 111 -20.46 -27.14 5.56
C LEU A 111 -21.83 -26.43 5.51
N VAL A 112 -22.02 -25.40 6.32
CA VAL A 112 -23.35 -24.77 6.47
C VAL A 112 -23.70 -23.83 5.32
N THR A 113 -22.72 -23.31 4.59
CA THR A 113 -22.96 -22.47 3.40
C THR A 113 -23.07 -23.26 2.10
N SER A 114 -22.79 -24.57 2.15
CA SER A 114 -22.90 -25.46 0.99
C SER A 114 -24.32 -25.47 0.43
N GLY A 115 -24.45 -25.11 -0.85
CA GLY A 115 -25.74 -25.01 -1.54
C GLY A 115 -26.61 -23.79 -1.19
N ASP A 116 -26.23 -23.00 -0.17
CA ASP A 116 -26.92 -21.74 0.16
C ASP A 116 -26.37 -20.57 -0.69
N ARG A 117 -27.18 -19.53 -0.89
CA ARG A 117 -26.76 -18.30 -1.59
C ARG A 117 -25.79 -17.53 -0.71
N VAL A 118 -24.64 -17.12 -1.27
CA VAL A 118 -23.68 -16.23 -0.62
C VAL A 118 -23.60 -14.92 -1.39
N ILE A 119 -23.54 -13.81 -0.64
CA ILE A 119 -23.38 -12.46 -1.15
C ILE A 119 -22.10 -11.88 -0.54
N PRO A 120 -21.05 -11.66 -1.33
CA PRO A 120 -19.82 -11.08 -0.82
C PRO A 120 -19.99 -9.56 -0.65
N LEU A 121 -19.52 -9.04 0.49
CA LEU A 121 -19.41 -7.61 0.72
C LEU A 121 -18.14 -7.04 0.07
N ALA A 122 -18.09 -5.71 -0.05
CA ALA A 122 -16.81 -5.03 -0.25
C ALA A 122 -15.87 -5.37 0.91
N TYR A 123 -14.60 -5.64 0.59
CA TYR A 123 -13.60 -6.02 1.58
C TYR A 123 -13.56 -5.03 2.76
N GLY A 124 -13.71 -5.51 3.99
CA GLY A 124 -13.70 -4.69 5.21
C GLY A 124 -15.00 -3.91 5.48
N ASN A 125 -16.07 -4.22 4.74
CA ASN A 125 -17.40 -3.63 4.85
C ASN A 125 -17.39 -2.09 5.00
N PRO A 126 -16.80 -1.34 4.04
CA PRO A 126 -16.74 0.12 4.10
C PRO A 126 -18.14 0.75 4.01
N ASP A 127 -18.35 1.94 4.60
CA ASP A 127 -19.51 2.77 4.26
C ASP A 127 -19.49 3.12 2.76
N VAL A 128 -20.41 2.49 2.03
CA VAL A 128 -20.49 2.53 0.56
C VAL A 128 -20.70 3.96 0.05
N ASP A 129 -21.50 4.76 0.72
CA ASP A 129 -21.76 6.15 0.30
C ASP A 129 -20.51 7.00 0.47
N LEU A 130 -19.84 6.87 1.61
CA LEU A 130 -18.58 7.58 1.86
C LEU A 130 -17.49 7.13 0.89
N ALA A 131 -17.33 5.82 0.68
CA ALA A 131 -16.36 5.25 -0.24
C ALA A 131 -16.61 5.73 -1.68
N ASN A 132 -17.87 5.69 -2.13
CA ASN A 132 -18.25 6.11 -3.47
C ASN A 132 -17.98 7.60 -3.70
N ARG A 133 -18.34 8.48 -2.74
CA ARG A 133 -18.05 9.92 -2.85
C ARG A 133 -16.55 10.22 -2.80
N SER A 134 -15.77 9.39 -2.11
CA SER A 134 -14.34 9.62 -1.90
C SER A 134 -13.46 9.07 -3.03
N ALA A 135 -13.81 7.91 -3.60
CA ALA A 135 -13.16 7.31 -4.78
C ALA A 135 -14.03 6.17 -5.35
N PRO A 136 -14.85 6.43 -6.39
CA PRO A 136 -15.71 5.42 -7.00
C PRO A 136 -14.94 4.24 -7.61
N SER A 137 -13.77 4.50 -8.19
CA SER A 137 -12.91 3.44 -8.77
C SER A 137 -12.35 2.51 -7.69
N GLU A 138 -11.96 3.05 -6.53
CA GLU A 138 -11.43 2.27 -5.43
C GLU A 138 -12.51 1.38 -4.81
N LEU A 139 -13.75 1.89 -4.67
CA LEU A 139 -14.87 1.10 -4.20
C LEU A 139 -15.14 -0.12 -5.09
N ARG A 140 -15.02 0.00 -6.42
CA ARG A 140 -15.13 -1.15 -7.34
C ARG A 140 -14.02 -2.17 -7.06
N SER A 141 -12.80 -1.72 -6.81
CA SER A 141 -11.70 -2.60 -6.42
C SER A 141 -11.97 -3.33 -5.11
N TYR A 142 -12.57 -2.68 -4.10
CA TYR A 142 -12.94 -3.32 -2.84
C TYR A 142 -14.00 -4.41 -3.01
N TYR A 143 -14.99 -4.19 -3.89
CA TYR A 143 -15.98 -5.22 -4.23
C TYR A 143 -15.36 -6.40 -4.97
N ALA A 144 -14.52 -6.13 -5.98
CA ALA A 144 -13.84 -7.18 -6.73
C ALA A 144 -12.94 -8.02 -5.82
N TYR A 145 -12.12 -7.36 -4.99
CA TYR A 145 -11.24 -8.04 -4.04
C TYR A 145 -12.06 -8.83 -3.00
N GLY A 146 -13.08 -8.24 -2.38
CA GLY A 146 -13.94 -8.92 -1.41
C GLY A 146 -14.60 -10.18 -1.98
N ALA A 147 -15.17 -10.10 -3.19
CA ALA A 147 -15.78 -11.24 -3.86
C ALA A 147 -14.77 -12.35 -4.19
N GLU A 148 -13.56 -11.97 -4.63
CA GLU A 148 -12.45 -12.92 -4.84
C GLU A 148 -12.09 -13.63 -3.53
N ARG A 149 -11.93 -12.91 -2.42
CA ARG A 149 -11.57 -13.51 -1.13
C ARG A 149 -12.65 -14.45 -0.61
N VAL A 150 -13.93 -14.08 -0.70
CA VAL A 150 -15.03 -14.97 -0.31
C VAL A 150 -15.09 -16.21 -1.19
N SER A 151 -14.91 -16.06 -2.51
CA SER A 151 -14.90 -17.20 -3.44
C SER A 151 -13.73 -18.14 -3.17
N PHE A 152 -12.55 -17.58 -2.89
CA PHE A 152 -11.33 -18.31 -2.54
C PHE A 152 -11.54 -19.16 -1.28
N HIS A 153 -11.99 -18.53 -0.18
CA HIS A 153 -12.15 -19.22 1.11
C HIS A 153 -13.31 -20.22 1.14
N LEU A 154 -14.37 -19.99 0.36
CA LEU A 154 -15.48 -20.95 0.22
C LEU A 154 -15.25 -22.02 -0.84
N ASN A 155 -14.12 -21.98 -1.55
CA ASN A 155 -13.77 -22.88 -2.65
C ASN A 155 -14.92 -23.03 -3.68
N ARG A 156 -15.58 -21.92 -4.04
CA ARG A 156 -16.64 -21.91 -5.05
C ARG A 156 -16.79 -20.57 -5.75
N SER A 157 -17.25 -20.59 -6.99
CA SER A 157 -17.58 -19.38 -7.74
C SER A 157 -18.82 -18.72 -7.17
N ILE A 158 -18.74 -17.42 -6.88
CA ILE A 158 -19.85 -16.63 -6.34
C ILE A 158 -20.13 -15.48 -7.31
N PRO A 159 -21.38 -15.34 -7.81
CA PRO A 159 -21.73 -14.24 -8.68
C PRO A 159 -21.50 -12.89 -8.00
N ILE A 160 -20.88 -11.95 -8.72
CA ILE A 160 -20.78 -10.57 -8.26
C ILE A 160 -22.14 -9.90 -8.50
N GLU A 161 -23.00 -9.98 -7.49
CA GLU A 161 -24.22 -9.17 -7.44
C GLU A 161 -23.87 -7.74 -7.01
N LYS A 162 -24.77 -6.77 -7.26
CA LYS A 162 -24.63 -5.43 -6.69
C LYS A 162 -24.77 -5.52 -5.17
N SER A 163 -23.64 -5.73 -4.48
CA SER A 163 -23.54 -5.83 -3.03
C SER A 163 -23.75 -4.50 -2.28
N ALA A 164 -23.88 -3.39 -3.02
CA ALA A 164 -24.17 -2.06 -2.47
C ALA A 164 -25.42 -2.00 -1.60
N ASN A 165 -26.43 -2.84 -1.85
CA ASN A 165 -27.65 -2.88 -1.03
C ASN A 165 -27.49 -3.71 0.25
N TRP A 166 -26.41 -4.48 0.37
CA TRP A 166 -26.18 -5.42 1.47
C TRP A 166 -25.19 -4.88 2.51
N SER A 167 -24.39 -3.87 2.17
CA SER A 167 -23.61 -3.14 3.17
C SER A 167 -24.52 -2.19 3.95
N THR A 168 -24.45 -2.25 5.27
CA THR A 168 -25.28 -1.45 6.17
C THR A 168 -24.41 -0.60 7.11
N GLY A 169 -24.91 0.57 7.49
CA GLY A 169 -24.26 1.45 8.46
C GLY A 169 -23.60 2.70 7.86
N LYS A 170 -23.22 3.62 8.75
CA LYS A 170 -22.56 4.88 8.42
C LYS A 170 -21.23 5.03 9.14
N SER A 171 -20.21 5.41 8.40
CA SER A 171 -18.87 5.62 8.94
C SER A 171 -18.79 6.94 9.68
N GLN A 172 -18.40 6.88 10.94
CA GLN A 172 -18.09 8.07 11.76
C GLN A 172 -16.66 8.57 11.54
N LEU A 173 -16.12 8.45 10.32
CA LEU A 173 -14.75 8.83 10.02
C LEU A 173 -14.62 10.34 10.05
N SER A 174 -13.80 10.86 10.97
CA SER A 174 -13.62 12.30 11.12
C SER A 174 -12.94 12.92 9.89
N PRO A 175 -13.13 14.23 9.61
CA PRO A 175 -12.48 14.89 8.48
C PRO A 175 -10.95 14.74 8.47
N VAL A 176 -10.32 14.76 9.66
CA VAL A 176 -8.86 14.57 9.80
C VAL A 176 -8.44 13.17 9.36
N LEU A 177 -9.17 12.13 9.80
CA LEU A 177 -8.88 10.75 9.42
C LEU A 177 -9.24 10.47 7.96
N ARG A 178 -10.26 11.12 7.38
CA ARG A 178 -10.56 11.06 5.94
C ARG A 178 -9.41 11.60 5.08
N LYS A 179 -8.73 12.66 5.55
CA LYS A 179 -7.54 13.19 4.88
C LYS A 179 -6.39 12.19 4.92
N LYS A 180 -6.17 11.50 6.06
CA LYS A 180 -5.17 10.42 6.17
C LYS A 180 -5.51 9.25 5.25
N TYR A 181 -6.75 8.77 5.26
CA TYR A 181 -7.24 7.73 4.34
C TYR A 181 -6.97 8.10 2.87
N THR A 182 -7.33 9.32 2.46
CA THR A 182 -7.13 9.81 1.09
C THR A 182 -5.64 9.79 0.70
N LYS A 183 -4.75 10.27 1.59
CA LYS A 183 -3.30 10.26 1.35
C LYS A 183 -2.75 8.84 1.22
N ASN A 184 -3.11 7.96 2.15
CA ASN A 184 -2.66 6.55 2.14
C ASN A 184 -3.14 5.83 0.88
N ARG A 185 -4.40 6.04 0.48
CA ARG A 185 -4.97 5.51 -0.75
C ARG A 185 -4.22 6.02 -1.98
N GLN A 186 -4.01 7.34 -2.10
CA GLN A 186 -3.27 7.92 -3.23
C GLN A 186 -1.85 7.34 -3.33
N ALA A 187 -1.15 7.21 -2.20
CA ALA A 187 0.20 6.67 -2.18
C ALA A 187 0.26 5.20 -2.63
N LEU A 188 -0.68 4.36 -2.19
CA LEU A 188 -0.76 2.97 -2.66
C LEU A 188 -1.24 2.86 -4.11
N THR A 189 -2.12 3.76 -4.56
CA THR A 189 -2.52 3.83 -5.97
C THR A 189 -1.30 4.14 -6.84
N ALA A 190 -0.53 5.18 -6.50
CA ALA A 190 0.71 5.54 -7.18
C ALA A 190 1.70 4.38 -7.19
N LEU A 191 1.93 3.73 -6.04
CA LEU A 191 2.79 2.53 -5.94
C LEU A 191 2.30 1.39 -6.86
N SER A 192 0.99 1.14 -6.92
CA SER A 192 0.43 0.08 -7.77
C SER A 192 0.52 0.36 -9.27
N THR A 193 0.88 1.58 -9.67
CA THR A 193 1.16 1.88 -11.09
C THR A 193 2.44 1.20 -11.55
N VAL A 194 3.46 1.11 -10.68
CA VAL A 194 4.78 0.52 -11.00
C VAL A 194 4.97 -0.87 -10.41
N VAL A 195 4.35 -1.19 -9.28
CA VAL A 195 4.44 -2.50 -8.61
C VAL A 195 3.17 -3.31 -8.85
N LYS A 196 3.29 -4.41 -9.61
CA LYS A 196 2.20 -5.37 -9.85
C LYS A 196 2.34 -6.59 -8.95
N ALA A 197 2.20 -6.39 -7.64
CA ALA A 197 2.30 -7.45 -6.63
C ALA A 197 0.96 -7.64 -5.89
N ASP A 198 0.63 -8.88 -5.53
CA ASP A 198 -0.58 -9.19 -4.77
C ASP A 198 -0.58 -8.53 -3.39
N GLU A 199 0.58 -8.38 -2.75
CA GLU A 199 0.67 -7.69 -1.45
C GLU A 199 0.23 -6.22 -1.53
N VAL A 200 0.55 -5.50 -2.61
CA VAL A 200 0.13 -4.10 -2.82
C VAL A 200 -1.39 -4.04 -3.03
N ARG A 201 -1.94 -4.99 -3.78
CA ARG A 201 -3.38 -5.12 -4.01
C ARG A 201 -4.13 -5.40 -2.71
N ALA A 202 -3.61 -6.30 -1.88
CA ALA A 202 -4.15 -6.63 -0.56
C ALA A 202 -4.10 -5.42 0.39
N GLN A 203 -2.98 -4.69 0.44
CA GLN A 203 -2.85 -3.48 1.25
C GLN A 203 -3.81 -2.37 0.83
N ARG A 204 -4.03 -2.19 -0.49
CA ARG A 204 -5.05 -1.27 -1.01
C ARG A 204 -6.44 -1.66 -0.52
N ALA A 205 -6.83 -2.92 -0.67
CA ALA A 205 -8.11 -3.41 -0.17
C ALA A 205 -8.25 -3.21 1.35
N LYS A 206 -7.18 -3.43 2.12
CA LYS A 206 -7.17 -3.26 3.58
C LYS A 206 -7.49 -1.83 4.04
N LEU A 207 -7.25 -0.79 3.21
CA LEU A 207 -7.66 0.58 3.54
C LEU A 207 -9.18 0.76 3.65
N ALA A 208 -9.98 -0.10 3.02
CA ALA A 208 -11.44 -0.06 3.08
C ALA A 208 -11.96 -0.23 4.52
N ILE A 209 -11.24 -1.00 5.35
CA ILE A 209 -11.56 -1.22 6.76
C ILE A 209 -11.71 0.11 7.52
N LEU A 210 -10.92 1.12 7.18
CA LEU A 210 -10.96 2.44 7.85
C LEU A 210 -12.29 3.17 7.64
N LEU A 211 -13.02 2.80 6.58
CA LEU A 211 -14.34 3.33 6.27
C LEU A 211 -15.45 2.53 6.93
N SER A 212 -15.15 1.43 7.63
CA SER A 212 -16.16 0.54 8.18
C SER A 212 -17.03 1.22 9.26
N PRO A 213 -18.35 0.96 9.29
CA PRO A 213 -19.24 1.43 10.35
C PRO A 213 -19.08 0.64 11.66
N THR A 214 -18.44 -0.55 11.64
CA THR A 214 -18.24 -1.37 12.84
C THR A 214 -17.19 -0.80 13.81
N LEU A 215 -16.34 0.11 13.33
CA LEU A 215 -15.30 0.75 14.13
C LEU A 215 -15.88 1.79 15.09
N ASN A 216 -15.69 1.58 16.39
CA ASN A 216 -15.89 2.62 17.40
C ASN A 216 -14.81 3.73 17.27
N LYS A 217 -14.92 4.79 18.08
CA LYS A 217 -14.00 5.94 18.00
C LYS A 217 -12.53 5.54 18.23
N GLN A 218 -12.25 4.75 19.25
CA GLN A 218 -10.88 4.36 19.63
C GLN A 218 -10.26 3.45 18.57
N ASP A 219 -10.99 2.43 18.12
CA ASP A 219 -10.51 1.49 17.11
C ASP A 219 -10.24 2.22 15.78
N ARG A 220 -11.12 3.15 15.41
CA ARG A 220 -10.97 3.96 14.20
C ARG A 220 -9.72 4.84 14.21
N GLU A 221 -9.45 5.51 15.33
CA GLU A 221 -8.23 6.29 15.50
C GLU A 221 -7.01 5.36 15.38
N PHE A 222 -6.98 4.29 16.17
CA PHE A 222 -5.90 3.31 16.18
C PHE A 222 -5.59 2.74 14.78
N PHE A 223 -6.58 2.17 14.09
CA PHE A 223 -6.38 1.59 12.75
C PHE A 223 -6.00 2.64 11.71
N SER A 224 -6.44 3.89 11.84
CA SER A 224 -6.02 4.96 10.92
C SER A 224 -4.53 5.31 11.06
N PHE A 225 -3.99 5.27 12.28
CA PHE A 225 -2.55 5.46 12.51
C PHE A 225 -1.75 4.24 12.06
N ASN A 226 -2.20 3.03 12.45
CA ASN A 226 -1.57 1.78 12.03
C ASN A 226 -1.53 1.62 10.50
N ALA A 227 -2.60 2.03 9.80
CA ALA A 227 -2.63 2.06 8.34
C ALA A 227 -1.59 3.01 7.74
N THR A 228 -1.33 4.14 8.39
CA THR A 228 -0.31 5.09 7.92
C THR A 228 1.07 4.47 8.01
N GLU A 229 1.40 3.84 9.14
CA GLU A 229 2.67 3.13 9.34
C GLU A 229 2.83 1.96 8.36
N GLY A 230 1.77 1.18 8.15
CA GLY A 230 1.76 0.08 7.18
C GLY A 230 2.01 0.52 5.75
N VAL A 231 1.36 1.62 5.32
CA VAL A 231 1.57 2.21 4.00
C VAL A 231 2.98 2.79 3.86
N GLU A 232 3.50 3.47 4.87
CA GLU A 232 4.88 3.95 4.87
C GLU A 232 5.88 2.79 4.76
N SER A 233 5.64 1.67 5.46
CA SER A 233 6.46 0.46 5.35
C SER A 233 6.42 -0.13 3.93
N ALA A 234 5.23 -0.20 3.32
CA ALA A 234 5.06 -0.66 1.94
C ALA A 234 5.82 0.22 0.94
N LEU A 235 5.66 1.54 1.04
CA LEU A 235 6.36 2.50 0.18
C LEU A 235 7.86 2.40 0.37
N ASN A 236 8.34 2.19 1.59
CA ASN A 236 9.76 2.03 1.87
C ASN A 236 10.35 0.79 1.22
N LYS A 237 9.58 -0.24 0.86
CA LYS A 237 10.12 -1.40 0.12
C LYS A 237 10.72 -1.02 -1.23
N LEU A 238 10.22 0.03 -1.88
CA LEU A 238 10.79 0.60 -3.10
C LEU A 238 11.37 1.97 -2.81
N ARG A 239 12.70 2.07 -2.78
CA ARG A 239 13.36 3.34 -2.40
C ARG A 239 14.73 3.52 -3.01
N VAL A 240 15.10 4.79 -3.17
CA VAL A 240 16.48 5.21 -3.40
C VAL A 240 17.14 5.49 -2.05
N THR A 241 18.41 5.11 -1.87
CA THR A 241 19.14 5.39 -0.62
C THR A 241 19.65 6.82 -0.61
N SER A 242 19.43 7.53 0.50
CA SER A 242 20.12 8.80 0.77
C SER A 242 21.62 8.59 0.96
N GLY A 243 22.44 9.60 0.65
CA GLY A 243 23.90 9.49 0.72
C GLY A 243 24.59 10.84 0.83
N LYS A 244 25.86 10.81 1.26
CA LYS A 244 26.75 11.97 1.34
C LYS A 244 27.99 11.72 0.49
N TYR A 245 28.36 12.68 -0.36
CA TYR A 245 29.42 12.52 -1.34
C TYR A 245 30.38 13.71 -1.33
N GLN A 246 31.68 13.43 -1.41
CA GLN A 246 32.72 14.42 -1.63
C GLN A 246 33.08 14.43 -3.12
N ILE A 247 32.98 15.59 -3.75
CA ILE A 247 33.17 15.75 -5.19
C ILE A 247 34.38 16.64 -5.44
N THR A 248 35.40 16.07 -6.09
CA THR A 248 36.67 16.75 -6.40
C THR A 248 36.90 16.95 -7.90
N SER A 249 36.02 16.39 -8.74
CA SER A 249 36.08 16.49 -10.19
C SER A 249 34.90 17.26 -10.76
N GLN A 250 35.10 17.92 -11.91
CA GLN A 250 34.05 18.63 -12.63
C GLN A 250 32.99 17.69 -13.21
N ILE A 251 33.41 16.51 -13.66
CA ILE A 251 32.53 15.48 -14.21
C ILE A 251 32.81 14.19 -13.43
N GLY A 252 31.76 13.45 -13.09
CA GLY A 252 31.91 12.19 -12.39
C GLY A 252 30.61 11.41 -12.27
N LYS A 253 30.66 10.32 -11.49
CA LYS A 253 29.51 9.47 -11.21
C LYS A 253 29.38 9.26 -9.70
N VAL A 254 28.18 9.47 -9.17
CA VAL A 254 27.83 9.20 -7.78
C VAL A 254 27.18 7.81 -7.70
N PRO A 255 27.71 6.89 -6.87
CA PRO A 255 27.05 5.60 -6.65
C PRO A 255 25.79 5.79 -5.80
N VAL A 256 24.63 5.45 -6.34
CA VAL A 256 23.33 5.52 -5.64
C VAL A 256 22.71 4.14 -5.60
N THR A 257 22.32 3.65 -4.43
CA THR A 257 21.65 2.34 -4.33
C THR A 257 20.15 2.50 -4.46
N VAL A 258 19.54 1.61 -5.22
CA VAL A 258 18.09 1.49 -5.39
C VAL A 258 17.66 0.13 -4.90
N ILE A 259 16.62 0.10 -4.07
CA ILE A 259 16.16 -1.08 -3.36
C ILE A 259 14.76 -1.42 -3.84
N ASN A 260 14.56 -2.67 -4.25
CA ASN A 260 13.26 -3.27 -4.49
C ASN A 260 13.07 -4.45 -3.51
N GLY A 261 12.22 -4.27 -2.50
CA GLY A 261 11.83 -5.29 -1.53
C GLY A 261 10.55 -6.04 -1.89
N PHE A 262 10.02 -5.85 -3.10
CA PHE A 262 8.88 -6.62 -3.61
C PHE A 262 9.36 -7.93 -4.24
N ASP A 263 8.48 -8.93 -4.26
CA ASP A 263 8.68 -10.24 -4.88
C ASP A 263 8.54 -10.23 -6.41
N VAL A 264 8.22 -9.08 -6.99
CA VAL A 264 8.13 -8.85 -8.44
C VAL A 264 9.18 -7.83 -8.90
N PRO A 265 9.68 -7.94 -10.15
CA PRO A 265 10.47 -6.86 -10.75
C PRO A 265 9.63 -5.59 -10.91
N VAL A 266 10.25 -4.43 -10.73
CA VAL A 266 9.57 -3.13 -10.77
C VAL A 266 10.23 -2.23 -11.81
N LYS A 267 9.42 -1.60 -12.66
CA LYS A 267 9.85 -0.64 -13.68
C LYS A 267 9.37 0.78 -13.36
N PHE A 268 10.29 1.75 -13.31
CA PHE A 268 10.00 3.14 -12.90
C PHE A 268 11.05 4.14 -13.41
N ASN A 269 10.82 5.41 -13.14
CA ASN A 269 11.74 6.52 -13.41
C ASN A 269 12.27 7.11 -12.10
N ILE A 270 13.42 7.79 -12.16
CA ILE A 270 13.97 8.56 -11.04
C ILE A 270 14.17 10.00 -11.52
N ASP A 271 13.36 10.90 -10.96
CA ASP A 271 13.47 12.33 -11.16
C ASP A 271 14.53 12.87 -10.19
N LEU A 272 15.44 13.69 -10.71
CA LEU A 272 16.55 14.25 -9.96
C LEU A 272 16.47 15.76 -9.95
N ILE A 273 16.28 16.31 -8.75
CA ILE A 273 16.00 17.74 -8.56
C ILE A 273 17.13 18.34 -7.71
N PRO A 274 18.11 19.01 -8.34
CA PRO A 274 19.10 19.80 -7.63
C PRO A 274 18.43 20.95 -6.88
N LEU A 275 18.79 21.17 -5.61
CA LEU A 275 18.28 22.30 -4.83
C LEU A 275 18.94 23.64 -5.21
N ASN A 276 19.98 23.62 -6.04
CA ASN A 276 20.62 24.80 -6.61
C ASN A 276 21.35 24.46 -7.92
N SER A 277 21.84 25.49 -8.61
CA SER A 277 22.51 25.37 -9.91
C SER A 277 23.97 24.92 -9.85
N ARG A 278 24.51 24.51 -8.69
CA ARG A 278 25.92 24.11 -8.54
C ARG A 278 26.23 22.79 -9.24
N VAL A 279 25.23 21.96 -9.49
CA VAL A 279 25.36 20.65 -10.14
C VAL A 279 24.24 20.48 -11.16
N GLN A 280 24.59 19.95 -12.32
CA GLN A 280 23.68 19.46 -13.33
C GLN A 280 23.63 17.92 -13.30
N VAL A 281 22.43 17.38 -13.33
CA VAL A 281 22.13 15.95 -13.40
C VAL A 281 21.00 15.72 -14.39
N SER A 282 20.85 14.49 -14.84
CA SER A 282 19.79 14.08 -15.76
C SER A 282 18.99 12.94 -15.14
N ASP A 283 17.67 13.02 -15.26
CA ASP A 283 16.74 11.99 -14.80
C ASP A 283 17.08 10.62 -15.40
N ILE A 284 16.70 9.56 -14.68
CA ILE A 284 16.86 8.18 -15.13
C ILE A 284 15.49 7.65 -15.52
N SER A 285 15.32 7.19 -16.74
CA SER A 285 14.05 6.64 -17.24
C SER A 285 14.13 5.13 -17.47
N ASP A 286 12.97 4.48 -17.44
CA ASP A 286 12.78 3.06 -17.80
C ASP A 286 13.65 2.08 -16.98
N LEU A 287 13.99 2.44 -15.74
CA LEU A 287 14.78 1.60 -14.86
C LEU A 287 13.96 0.39 -14.40
N THR A 288 14.52 -0.81 -14.61
CA THR A 288 13.93 -2.05 -14.13
C THR A 288 14.81 -2.65 -13.04
N ILE A 289 14.25 -2.83 -11.85
CA ILE A 289 14.95 -3.44 -10.71
C ILE A 289 14.35 -4.82 -10.43
N PRO A 290 15.15 -5.90 -10.40
CA PRO A 290 14.67 -7.25 -10.08
C PRO A 290 13.98 -7.35 -8.72
N ALA A 291 13.15 -8.37 -8.56
CA ALA A 291 12.53 -8.71 -7.27
C ALA A 291 13.59 -8.89 -6.16
N ASN A 292 13.26 -8.47 -4.94
CA ASN A 292 14.08 -8.65 -3.73
C ASN A 292 15.56 -8.28 -3.91
N SER A 293 15.85 -7.21 -4.64
CA SER A 293 17.21 -6.85 -5.04
C SER A 293 17.62 -5.44 -4.61
N ARG A 294 18.93 -5.24 -4.56
CA ARG A 294 19.57 -3.94 -4.37
C ARG A 294 20.51 -3.70 -5.54
N THR A 295 20.27 -2.62 -6.28
CA THR A 295 21.03 -2.29 -7.49
C THR A 295 21.76 -0.97 -7.28
N GLN A 296 23.06 -0.95 -7.56
CA GLN A 296 23.87 0.26 -7.52
C GLN A 296 23.84 0.93 -8.89
N LEU A 297 23.34 2.16 -8.94
CA LEU A 297 23.34 3.01 -10.12
C LEU A 297 24.49 3.99 -10.05
N ALA A 298 25.09 4.30 -11.19
CA ALA A 298 26.15 5.29 -11.30
C ALA A 298 25.56 6.58 -11.90
N LEU A 299 25.17 7.51 -11.02
CA LEU A 299 24.51 8.74 -11.43
C LEU A 299 25.53 9.76 -11.97
N PRO A 300 25.51 10.09 -13.28
CA PRO A 300 26.41 11.11 -13.81
C PRO A 300 26.04 12.50 -13.27
N PHE A 301 27.05 13.30 -12.99
CA PHE A 301 26.88 14.70 -12.62
C PHE A 301 27.92 15.57 -13.33
N THR A 302 27.54 16.83 -13.55
CA THR A 302 28.46 17.90 -13.99
C THR A 302 28.41 19.02 -12.97
N VAL A 303 29.56 19.44 -12.48
CA VAL A 303 29.68 20.51 -11.51
C VAL A 303 29.86 21.85 -12.21
N VAL A 304 29.09 22.83 -11.74
CA VAL A 304 29.10 24.22 -12.20
C VAL A 304 29.86 25.11 -11.22
N ALA A 305 29.73 24.88 -9.90
CA ALA A 305 30.40 25.70 -8.89
C ALA A 305 30.74 24.93 -7.60
N PRO A 306 31.84 25.27 -6.89
CA PRO A 306 32.19 24.70 -5.58
C PRO A 306 31.16 24.94 -4.47
N GLY A 307 31.22 24.19 -3.38
CA GLY A 307 30.37 24.33 -2.19
C GLY A 307 29.38 23.17 -2.00
N SER A 308 28.50 23.31 -1.01
CA SER A 308 27.53 22.26 -0.66
C SER A 308 26.23 22.38 -1.47
N THR A 309 25.70 21.25 -1.91
CA THR A 309 24.37 21.14 -2.53
C THR A 309 23.69 19.82 -2.15
N THR A 310 22.40 19.70 -2.42
CA THR A 310 21.65 18.45 -2.28
C THR A 310 20.85 18.22 -3.54
N ILE A 311 20.85 16.99 -4.03
CA ILE A 311 19.98 16.52 -5.11
C ILE A 311 18.91 15.65 -4.47
N LEU A 312 17.65 15.99 -4.71
CA LEU A 312 16.53 15.13 -4.35
C LEU A 312 16.34 14.08 -5.44
N ALA A 313 16.32 12.81 -5.06
CA ALA A 313 16.01 11.71 -5.96
C ALA A 313 14.63 11.16 -5.61
N GLN A 314 13.68 11.29 -6.53
CA GLN A 314 12.29 10.90 -6.36
C GLN A 314 11.95 9.81 -7.38
N ILE A 315 11.43 8.67 -6.91
CA ILE A 315 10.89 7.65 -7.81
C ILE A 315 9.56 8.17 -8.39
N THR A 316 9.38 8.01 -9.69
CA THR A 316 8.18 8.42 -10.41
C THR A 316 7.71 7.32 -11.39
N ASN A 317 6.42 7.35 -11.73
CA ASN A 317 5.89 6.53 -12.83
C ASN A 317 6.05 7.23 -14.20
N SER A 318 5.52 6.62 -15.26
CA SER A 318 5.50 7.19 -16.60
C SER A 318 4.75 8.52 -16.72
N GLU A 319 3.86 8.82 -15.79
CA GLU A 319 3.06 10.05 -15.71
C GLU A 319 3.71 11.12 -14.81
N ARG A 320 4.94 10.87 -14.31
CA ARG A 320 5.65 11.72 -13.33
C ARG A 320 4.96 11.86 -11.97
N GLU A 321 4.04 10.96 -11.64
CA GLU A 321 3.50 10.89 -10.28
C GLU A 321 4.57 10.35 -9.33
N SER A 322 4.77 11.03 -8.20
CA SER A 322 5.77 10.66 -7.19
C SER A 322 5.37 9.42 -6.39
N ILE A 323 6.31 8.49 -6.22
CA ILE A 323 6.13 7.23 -5.52
C ILE A 323 7.12 7.11 -4.37
N GLY A 324 6.60 6.89 -3.17
CA GLY A 324 7.43 6.60 -2.00
C GLY A 324 8.32 7.76 -1.53
N PRO A 325 9.30 7.47 -0.67
CA PRO A 325 10.11 8.51 -0.03
C PRO A 325 11.11 9.16 -1.00
N THR A 326 11.31 10.46 -0.84
CA THR A 326 12.37 11.20 -1.53
C THR A 326 13.73 10.94 -0.88
N ALA A 327 14.73 10.51 -1.65
CA ALA A 327 16.09 10.36 -1.18
C ALA A 327 16.86 11.68 -1.29
N ARG A 328 17.76 11.93 -0.33
CA ARG A 328 18.61 13.12 -0.31
C ARG A 328 20.05 12.73 -0.59
N LEU A 329 20.60 13.21 -1.69
CA LEU A 329 21.99 13.04 -2.08
C LEU A 329 22.73 14.34 -1.77
N SER A 330 23.43 14.40 -0.65
CA SER A 330 24.18 15.60 -0.23
C SER A 330 25.58 15.58 -0.82
N LEU A 331 25.90 16.57 -1.65
CA LEU A 331 27.18 16.71 -2.33
C LEU A 331 27.95 17.88 -1.70
N ASN A 332 29.19 17.62 -1.30
CA ASN A 332 30.15 18.67 -0.93
C ASN A 332 31.22 18.75 -2.02
N ILE A 333 31.32 19.91 -2.65
CA ILE A 333 32.10 20.09 -3.87
C ILE A 333 33.32 20.94 -3.57
N THR A 334 34.49 20.35 -3.73
CA THR A 334 35.79 21.00 -3.59
C THR A 334 36.54 20.86 -4.90
N ILE A 335 36.18 21.70 -5.88
CA ILE A 335 36.89 21.77 -7.15
C ILE A 335 37.80 22.99 -7.13
N PHE A 336 39.08 22.75 -7.39
CA PHE A 336 40.05 23.79 -7.64
C PHE A 336 40.07 24.07 -9.14
N ASP A 337 40.00 25.34 -9.54
CA ASP A 337 40.16 25.71 -10.94
C ASP A 337 41.59 25.33 -11.39
N SER A 338 41.69 24.43 -12.37
CA SER A 338 42.97 23.97 -12.93
C SER A 338 43.83 25.15 -13.40
N ARG A 339 43.22 26.25 -13.84
CA ARG A 339 43.93 27.48 -14.22
C ARG A 339 44.65 28.08 -13.03
N VAL A 340 44.00 28.15 -11.86
CA VAL A 340 44.59 28.67 -10.62
C VAL A 340 45.76 27.79 -10.17
N THR A 341 45.66 26.48 -10.33
CA THR A 341 46.77 25.55 -10.06
C THR A 341 47.96 25.82 -10.99
N TRP A 342 47.74 26.01 -12.29
CA TRP A 342 48.82 26.35 -13.23
C TRP A 342 49.43 27.73 -12.98
N PHE A 343 48.63 28.74 -12.62
CA PHE A 343 49.13 30.06 -12.25
C PHE A 343 49.99 30.01 -10.98
N THR A 344 49.56 29.29 -9.96
CA THR A 344 50.32 29.16 -8.69
C THR A 344 51.61 28.37 -8.89
N VAL A 345 51.58 27.27 -9.65
CA VAL A 345 52.78 26.51 -10.01
C VAL A 345 53.74 27.35 -10.87
N GLY A 346 53.22 28.06 -11.88
CA GLY A 346 54.02 28.96 -12.72
C GLY A 346 54.68 30.09 -11.93
N ALA A 347 53.93 30.73 -11.02
CA ALA A 347 54.45 31.76 -10.13
C ALA A 347 55.52 31.21 -9.18
N ALA A 348 55.33 30.00 -8.62
CA ALA A 348 56.31 29.35 -7.77
C ALA A 348 57.61 29.05 -8.52
N ILE A 349 57.53 28.57 -9.76
CA ILE A 349 58.70 28.33 -10.62
C ILE A 349 59.44 29.65 -10.90
N LEU A 350 58.71 30.72 -11.24
CA LEU A 350 59.31 32.04 -11.48
C LEU A 350 60.02 32.58 -10.23
N LEU A 351 59.42 32.44 -9.05
CA LEU A 351 60.06 32.83 -7.78
C LEU A 351 61.32 32.01 -7.51
N PHE A 352 61.31 30.72 -7.82
CA PHE A 352 62.48 29.85 -7.66
C PHE A 352 63.63 30.28 -8.58
N ILE A 353 63.33 30.61 -9.84
CA ILE A 353 64.32 31.13 -10.80
C ILE A 353 64.85 32.50 -10.33
N ALA A 354 63.98 33.38 -9.84
CA ALA A 354 64.38 34.68 -9.29
C ALA A 354 65.32 34.53 -8.07
N ALA A 355 65.04 33.58 -7.18
CA ALA A 355 65.90 33.29 -6.03
C ALA A 355 67.27 32.71 -6.45
N LEU A 356 67.30 31.81 -7.45
CA LEU A 356 68.54 31.27 -8.00
C LEU A 356 69.40 32.36 -8.64
N THR A 357 68.77 33.21 -9.46
CA THR A 357 69.47 34.31 -10.15
C THR A 357 69.97 35.36 -9.16
N GLN A 358 69.21 35.70 -8.12
CA GLN A 358 69.69 36.56 -7.03
C GLN A 358 70.89 35.95 -6.30
N THR A 359 70.87 34.65 -6.01
CA THR A 359 71.98 33.93 -5.36
C THR A 359 73.25 33.97 -6.20
N ILE A 360 73.14 33.66 -7.50
CA ILE A 360 74.28 33.71 -8.44
C ILE A 360 74.82 35.15 -8.57
N ARG A 361 73.94 36.15 -8.64
CA ARG A 361 74.34 37.56 -8.76
C ARG A 361 75.03 38.05 -7.49
N ARG A 362 74.60 37.58 -6.31
CA ARG A 362 75.23 37.86 -5.00
C ARG A 362 76.62 37.24 -4.90
N ILE A 363 76.79 35.99 -5.35
CA ILE A 363 78.10 35.30 -5.38
C ILE A 363 79.07 35.98 -6.36
N ARG A 364 78.59 36.44 -7.53
CA ARG A 364 79.43 37.18 -8.50
C ARG A 364 79.86 38.56 -7.98
N ARG A 365 79.01 39.28 -7.24
CA ARG A 365 79.40 40.56 -6.62
C ARG A 365 80.40 40.39 -5.48
N GLY A 366 80.32 39.31 -4.70
CA GLY A 366 81.31 38.98 -3.68
C GLY A 366 82.69 38.54 -4.22
N ARG A 367 82.84 38.35 -5.54
CA ARG A 367 84.12 38.06 -6.21
C ARG A 367 84.81 39.29 -6.81
N LEU A 368 84.18 40.47 -6.77
CA LEU A 368 84.75 41.72 -7.27
C LEU A 368 85.34 42.63 -6.17
N GLU A 369 85.31 42.18 -4.91
CA GLU A 369 85.89 42.88 -3.74
C GLU A 369 87.06 42.11 -3.09
N LYS A 370 87.78 41.28 -3.85
CA LYS A 370 89.04 40.67 -3.39
C LYS A 370 90.20 41.06 -4.28
#